data_AF-A0A7V3FUF0-F1
#
_entry.id   AF-A0A7V3FUF0-F1
#
_cell.length_a   1.000
_cell.length_b   1.000
_cell.length_c   1.000
_cell.angle_alpha   90.00
_cell.angle_beta   90.00
_cell.angle_gamma   90.00
#
_symmetry.space_group_name_H-M   'P 1'
#
loop_
_entity.id
_entity.type
_entity.pdbx_description
1 polymer ?
#
loop_
_entity_poly.entity_id
_entity_poly.type
_entity_poly.pdbx_seq_one_letter_code
_entity_poly.pdbx_strand_id
1 'polypeptide(L)'
;MNELTNIGEHIWIGKIGNGFVVLSFVASLLALIGFYLSAKNKDYLKFARNAFYLHALSVVGIASTLFIMLFSHYYEYQYVYQHSNNEMPMRFIMSCFWEGQEGSFLLW
;
A
#
# COMPACT_ATOMS: atom_id res chain seq x y z
N MET A 1 -12.19 29.79 9.69
CA MET A 1 -12.10 28.89 8.53
C MET A 1 -13.08 27.77 8.82
N ASN A 2 -14.25 27.78 8.18
CA ASN A 2 -15.25 26.74 8.41
C ASN A 2 -14.68 25.41 7.94
N GLU A 3 -14.71 24.39 8.79
CA GLU A 3 -14.41 23.02 8.38
C GLU A 3 -15.42 22.65 7.30
N LEU A 4 -14.97 22.61 6.05
CA LEU A 4 -15.67 21.89 4.99
C LEU A 4 -15.71 20.44 5.47
N THR A 5 -16.83 20.05 6.03
CA THR A 5 -17.11 18.64 6.32
C THR A 5 -17.15 17.97 4.96
N ASN A 6 -16.15 17.11 4.68
CA ASN A 6 -16.06 16.31 3.47
C ASN A 6 -17.15 15.22 3.48
N ILE A 7 -18.41 15.66 3.36
CA ILE A 7 -19.58 14.80 3.41
C ILE A 7 -19.54 13.89 2.17
N GLY A 8 -19.25 12.60 2.37
CA GLY A 8 -19.21 11.59 1.33
C GLY A 8 -17.81 11.11 0.91
N GLU A 9 -16.72 11.71 1.42
CA GLU A 9 -15.36 11.23 1.12
C GLU A 9 -14.92 10.10 2.06
N HIS A 10 -14.20 9.11 1.51
CA HIS A 10 -13.78 7.91 2.22
C HIS A 10 -12.39 8.05 2.86
N ILE A 11 -12.08 9.18 3.51
CA ILE A 11 -10.73 9.50 4.02
C ILE A 11 -10.08 8.40 4.87
N TRP A 12 -10.88 7.62 5.60
CA TRP A 12 -10.41 6.52 6.45
C TRP A 12 -9.64 5.44 5.66
N ILE A 13 -10.02 5.15 4.41
CA ILE A 13 -9.36 4.10 3.63
C ILE A 13 -7.95 4.54 3.22
N GLY A 14 -7.78 5.83 2.91
CA GLY A 14 -6.48 6.44 2.66
C GLY A 14 -5.56 6.39 3.88
N LYS A 15 -6.11 6.59 5.08
CA LYS A 15 -5.35 6.44 6.34
C LYS A 15 -4.88 5.00 6.56
N ILE A 16 -5.72 4.01 6.23
CA ILE A 16 -5.34 2.59 6.30
C ILE A 16 -4.21 2.28 5.31
N GLY A 17 -4.36 2.70 4.05
CA GLY A 17 -3.34 2.51 3.02
C GLY A 17 -2.01 3.15 3.41
N ASN A 18 -2.04 4.40 3.88
CA ASN A 18 -0.86 5.08 4.40
C ASN A 18 -0.24 4.34 5.60
N GLY A 19 -1.07 3.82 6.51
CA GLY A 19 -0.62 2.99 7.62
C GLY A 19 0.15 1.76 7.14
N PHE A 20 -0.33 1.06 6.11
CA PHE A 20 0.39 -0.06 5.51
C PHE A 20 1.70 0.37 4.83
N VAL A 21 1.74 1.52 4.17
CA VAL A 21 2.99 2.07 3.59
C VAL A 21 4.04 2.29 4.69
N VAL A 22 3.67 2.98 5.78
CA VAL A 22 4.58 3.24 6.90
C VAL A 22 5.01 1.93 7.56
N LEU A 23 4.07 1.00 7.79
CA LEU A 23 4.36 -0.30 8.38
C LEU A 23 5.31 -1.11 7.50
N SER A 24 5.08 -1.13 6.19
CA SER A 24 5.94 -1.80 5.20
C SER A 24 7.37 -1.26 5.25
N PHE A 25 7.53 0.06 5.29
CA PHE A 25 8.83 0.71 5.34
C PHE A 25 9.59 0.43 6.65
N VAL A 26 8.92 0.53 7.81
CA VAL A 26 9.55 0.22 9.09
C VAL A 26 9.91 -1.26 9.18
N ALA A 27 9.01 -2.15 8.76
CA ALA A 27 9.23 -3.58 8.78
C ALA A 27 10.39 -4.01 7.85
N SER A 28 10.58 -3.37 6.70
CA SER A 28 11.69 -3.67 5.80
C SER A 28 13.04 -3.27 6.39
N LEU A 29 13.13 -2.13 7.09
CA LEU A 29 14.33 -1.72 7.82
C LEU A 29 14.65 -2.70 8.97
N LEU A 30 13.63 -3.12 9.71
CA LEU A 30 13.81 -4.13 10.77
C LEU A 30 14.24 -5.48 10.19
N ALA A 31 13.70 -5.89 9.04
CA ALA A 31 14.11 -7.10 8.34
C ALA A 31 15.57 -7.01 7.89
N LEU A 32 15.98 -5.88 7.30
CA LEU A 32 17.36 -5.61 6.89
C LEU A 32 18.34 -5.74 8.06
N ILE A 33 18.06 -5.04 9.17
CA ILE A 33 18.88 -5.10 10.38
C ILE A 33 18.87 -6.53 10.96
N GLY A 34 17.70 -7.17 11.04
CA GLY A 34 17.54 -8.52 11.54
C GLY A 34 18.36 -9.54 10.74
N PHE A 35 18.31 -9.47 9.40
CA PHE A 35 19.07 -10.37 8.55
C PHE A 35 20.58 -10.11 8.65
N TYR A 36 20.99 -8.85 8.72
CA TYR A 36 22.40 -8.49 8.95
C TYR A 36 22.93 -9.06 10.28
N LEU A 37 22.17 -8.92 11.37
CA LEU A 37 22.53 -9.50 12.66
C LEU A 37 22.50 -11.03 12.63
N SER A 38 21.57 -11.62 11.88
CA SER A 38 21.43 -13.08 11.76
C SER A 38 22.65 -13.76 11.12
N ALA A 39 23.42 -13.01 10.32
CA ALA A 39 24.67 -13.49 9.75
C ALA A 39 25.75 -13.76 10.81
N LYS A 40 25.70 -13.06 11.95
CA LYS A 40 26.64 -13.21 13.07
C LYS A 40 26.07 -14.10 14.19
N ASN A 41 24.78 -13.95 14.49
CA ASN A 41 24.08 -14.78 15.48
C ASN A 41 22.71 -15.23 14.93
N LYS A 42 22.54 -16.54 14.74
CA LYS A 42 21.32 -17.15 14.20
C LYS A 42 20.06 -16.90 15.05
N ASP A 43 20.18 -16.50 16.32
CA ASP A 43 19.03 -16.16 17.18
C ASP A 43 18.17 -15.03 16.58
N TYR A 44 18.79 -14.09 15.86
CA TYR A 44 18.08 -13.00 15.17
C TYR A 44 17.32 -13.44 13.92
N LEU A 45 17.54 -14.67 13.43
CA LEU A 45 16.93 -15.15 12.18
C LEU A 45 15.39 -15.20 12.27
N LYS A 46 14.85 -15.61 13.43
CA LYS A 46 13.39 -15.63 13.63
C LYS A 46 12.79 -14.23 13.60
N PHE A 47 13.45 -13.26 14.24
CA PHE A 47 13.06 -11.86 14.22
C PHE A 47 13.11 -11.30 12.79
N ALA A 48 14.20 -11.53 12.06
CA ALA A 48 14.38 -11.07 10.68
C ALA A 48 13.26 -11.58 9.76
N ARG A 49 12.95 -12.88 9.83
CA ARG A 49 11.88 -13.51 9.04
C ARG A 49 10.51 -12.94 9.39
N ASN A 50 10.22 -12.75 10.68
CA ASN A 50 8.94 -12.17 11.09
C ASN A 50 8.78 -10.73 10.61
N ALA A 51 9.83 -9.90 10.69
CA ALA A 51 9.82 -8.55 10.15
C ALA A 51 9.63 -8.56 8.62
N PHE A 52 10.27 -9.50 7.92
CA PHE A 52 10.09 -9.66 6.48
C PHE A 52 8.65 -10.09 6.11
N TYR A 53 8.05 -11.02 6.84
CA TYR A 53 6.66 -11.41 6.63
C TYR A 53 5.69 -10.26 6.92
N LEU A 54 5.96 -9.45 7.95
CA LEU A 54 5.17 -8.26 8.25
C LEU A 54 5.27 -7.21 7.13
N HIS A 55 6.47 -7.00 6.57
CA HIS A 55 6.66 -6.17 5.38
C HIS A 55 5.83 -6.70 4.20
N ALA A 56 5.96 -7.98 3.86
CA ALA A 56 5.24 -8.59 2.75
C ALA A 56 3.71 -8.49 2.92
N LEU A 57 3.19 -8.78 4.13
CA LEU A 57 1.78 -8.61 4.44
C LEU A 57 1.32 -7.16 4.30
N SER A 58 2.17 -6.21 4.70
CA SER A 58 1.88 -4.78 4.56
C SER A 58 1.81 -4.37 3.10
N VAL A 59 2.71 -4.85 2.23
CA VAL A 59 2.67 -4.61 0.78
C VAL A 59 1.36 -5.12 0.18
N VAL A 60 0.92 -6.33 0.54
CA VAL A 60 -0.40 -6.85 0.13
C VAL A 60 -1.53 -5.96 0.65
N GLY A 61 -1.41 -5.41 1.87
CA GLY A 61 -2.34 -4.43 2.42
C GLY A 61 -2.41 -3.13 1.61
N ILE A 62 -1.26 -2.58 1.18
CA ILE A 62 -1.20 -1.40 0.30
C ILE A 62 -1.95 -1.71 -1.00
N ALA A 63 -1.60 -2.82 -1.65
CA ALA A 63 -2.20 -3.22 -2.91
C ALA A 63 -3.71 -3.43 -2.80
N SER A 64 -4.15 -4.13 -1.76
CA SER A 64 -5.57 -4.37 -1.48
C SER A 64 -6.33 -3.06 -1.27
N THR A 65 -5.74 -2.12 -0.52
CA THR A 65 -6.34 -0.81 -0.27
C THR A 65 -6.49 -0.02 -1.57
N LEU A 66 -5.45 0.00 -2.41
CA LEU A 66 -5.48 0.67 -3.71
C LEU A 66 -6.52 0.05 -4.65
N PHE A 67 -6.62 -1.28 -4.70
CA PHE A 67 -7.67 -1.96 -5.47
C PHE A 67 -9.07 -1.59 -5.00
N ILE A 68 -9.31 -1.54 -3.68
CA ILE A 68 -10.62 -1.12 -3.16
C ILE A 68 -10.95 0.30 -3.63
N MET A 69 -9.99 1.23 -3.57
CA MET A 69 -10.18 2.61 -4.05
C MET A 69 -10.46 2.67 -5.56
N LEU A 70 -9.72 1.91 -6.37
CA LEU A 70 -9.91 1.85 -7.83
C LEU A 70 -11.26 1.23 -8.22
N PHE A 71 -11.64 0.11 -7.60
CA PHE A 71 -12.91 -0.58 -7.86
C PHE A 71 -14.12 0.21 -7.36
N SER A 72 -13.95 1.03 -6.32
CA SER A 72 -15.01 1.86 -5.76
C SER A 72 -15.04 3.27 -6.36
N HIS A 73 -14.14 3.55 -7.33
CA HIS A 73 -14.03 4.85 -8.01
C HIS A 73 -13.90 6.03 -7.02
N TYR A 74 -13.06 5.87 -5.99
CA TYR A 74 -12.80 6.91 -5.00
C TYR A 74 -11.93 8.03 -5.59
N TYR A 75 -12.56 8.89 -6.39
CA TYR A 75 -11.94 10.01 -7.12
C TYR A 75 -11.43 11.13 -6.23
N GLU A 76 -11.72 11.11 -4.93
CA GLU A 76 -11.06 11.97 -3.94
C GLU A 76 -9.55 11.68 -3.83
N TYR A 77 -9.11 10.48 -4.24
CA TYR A 77 -7.69 10.14 -4.31
C TYR A 77 -7.13 10.46 -5.70
N GLN A 78 -6.09 11.31 -5.73
CA GLN A 78 -5.46 11.77 -6.97
C GLN A 78 -5.06 10.61 -7.90
N TYR A 79 -4.51 9.51 -7.35
CA TYR A 79 -4.13 8.34 -8.14
C TYR A 79 -5.33 7.74 -8.89
N VAL A 80 -6.47 7.55 -8.21
CA VAL A 80 -7.69 6.99 -8.82
C VAL A 80 -8.24 7.93 -9.89
N TYR A 81 -8.24 9.23 -9.61
CA TYR A 81 -8.70 10.25 -10.56
C TYR A 81 -7.84 10.31 -11.84
N GLN A 82 -6.52 10.13 -11.71
CA GLN A 82 -5.60 10.21 -12.85
C GLN A 82 -5.58 8.94 -13.70
N HIS A 83 -5.86 7.78 -13.12
CA HIS A 83 -5.66 6.48 -13.78
C HIS A 83 -6.96 5.69 -14.01
N SER A 84 -8.13 6.18 -13.60
CA SER A 84 -9.42 5.48 -13.76
C SER A 84 -10.54 6.41 -14.23
N ASN A 85 -11.55 5.86 -14.92
CA ASN A 85 -12.77 6.57 -15.33
C ASN A 85 -14.00 5.62 -15.34
N ASN A 86 -15.21 6.19 -15.28
CA ASN A 86 -16.47 5.42 -15.19
C ASN A 86 -16.86 4.68 -16.48
N GLU A 87 -16.33 5.10 -17.64
CA GLU A 87 -16.61 4.45 -18.92
C GLU A 87 -15.72 3.23 -19.16
N MET A 88 -14.72 3.02 -18.29
CA MET A 88 -13.74 1.96 -18.43
C MET A 88 -14.33 0.58 -18.11
N PRO A 89 -14.17 -0.41 -19.00
CA PRO A 89 -14.54 -1.78 -18.69
C PRO A 89 -13.77 -2.32 -17.47
N MET A 90 -14.48 -2.95 -16.53
CA MET A 90 -13.95 -3.50 -15.26
C MET A 90 -12.66 -4.32 -15.41
N ARG A 91 -12.51 -5.04 -16.52
CA ARG A 91 -11.32 -5.84 -16.85
C ARG A 91 -10.01 -5.03 -16.89
N PHE A 92 -10.08 -3.72 -17.08
CA PHE A 92 -8.92 -2.84 -17.17
C PHE A 92 -8.54 -2.18 -15.85
N ILE A 93 -9.36 -2.30 -14.79
CA ILE A 93 -9.02 -1.76 -13.46
C ILE A 93 -7.75 -2.41 -12.90
N MET A 94 -7.51 -3.68 -13.25
CA MET A 94 -6.25 -4.34 -12.91
C MET A 94 -5.05 -3.61 -13.54
N SER A 95 -5.18 -3.09 -14.77
CA SER A 95 -4.12 -2.33 -15.43
C SER A 95 -3.87 -0.98 -14.78
N CYS A 96 -4.92 -0.30 -14.28
CA CYS A 96 -4.80 0.97 -13.56
C CYS A 96 -3.93 0.83 -12.29
N PHE A 97 -3.87 -0.36 -11.70
CA PHE A 97 -3.08 -0.61 -10.50
C PHE A 97 -1.59 -0.34 -10.72
N TRP A 98 -1.02 -0.68 -11.86
CA TRP A 98 0.41 -0.51 -12.13
C TRP A 98 0.72 0.48 -13.25
N GLU A 99 -0.29 1.14 -13.81
CA GLU A 99 -0.14 2.17 -14.85
C GLU A 99 0.71 3.35 -14.35
N GLY A 100 0.45 3.80 -13.13
CA GLY A 100 1.21 4.86 -12.48
C GLY A 100 2.52 4.35 -11.89
N GLN A 101 3.49 5.26 -11.70
CA GLN A 101 4.79 4.94 -11.12
C GLN A 101 4.66 4.32 -9.71
N GLU A 102 3.78 4.88 -8.88
CA GLU A 102 3.52 4.40 -7.51
C GLU A 102 3.04 2.95 -7.51
N GLY A 103 2.14 2.62 -8.43
CA GLY A 103 1.63 1.27 -8.64
C GLY A 103 2.64 0.31 -9.22
N SER A 104 3.43 0.77 -10.20
CA SER A 104 4.53 -0.01 -10.80
C SER A 104 5.55 -0.45 -9.74
N PHE A 105 5.91 0.41 -8.78
CA PHE A 105 6.82 0.04 -7.68
C PHE A 105 6.23 -0.99 -6.71
N LEU A 106 4.90 -1.11 -6.63
CA LEU A 106 4.27 -2.16 -5.82
C LEU A 106 4.22 -3.50 -6.56
N LEU A 107 4.24 -3.50 -7.90
CA LEU A 107 4.21 -4.70 -8.71
C LEU A 107 5.60 -5.31 -8.96
N TRP A 108 6.60 -4.48 -9.23
CA TRP A 108 7.96 -4.87 -9.63
C TRP A 108 8.95 -4.76 -8.47
#